data_AF-A0A5K1AC52-F1
#
_entry.id   AF-A0A5K1AC52-F1
#
_cell.length_a   1.000
_cell.length_b   1.000
_cell.length_c   1.000
_cell.angle_alpha   90.00
_cell.angle_beta   90.00
_cell.angle_gamma   90.00
#
_symmetry.space_group_name_H-M   'P 1'
#
loop_
_entity.id
_entity.type
_entity.pdbx_description
1 polymer ?
#
loop_
_entity_poly.entity_id
_entity_poly.type
_entity_poly.pdbx_seq_one_letter_code
_entity_poly.pdbx_strand_id
1 'polypeptide(L)' 'GIGNGIPLGAVITTPEIAQVLTQRSYFNTFGGNPACTAGGLAVLRAIEKDKLQENAHVVGSYLIERLKSLQDKYE' A
#
# COMPACT_ATOMS: atom_id res chain seq x y z
N GLY A 1 -0.15 -0.06 -4.84
CA GLY A 1 -0.77 0.96 -3.96
C GLY A 1 -2.19 0.54 -3.61
N ILE A 2 -2.81 1.16 -2.60
CA ILE A 2 -4.10 0.70 -2.03
C ILE A 2 -5.27 0.71 -3.02
N GLY A 3 -5.21 1.52 -4.09
CA GLY A 3 -6.24 1.56 -5.13
C GLY A 3 -6.00 0.63 -6.34
N ASN A 4 -4.82 -0.02 -6.45
CA ASN A 4 -4.44 -0.86 -7.60
C ASN A 4 -4.86 -0.30 -8.98
N GLY A 5 -4.54 0.97 -9.26
CA GLY A 5 -4.90 1.67 -10.50
C GLY A 5 -6.13 2.58 -10.38
N ILE A 6 -6.97 2.37 -9.37
CA ILE A 6 -8.07 3.28 -9.01
C ILE A 6 -7.51 4.47 -8.22
N PRO A 7 -7.97 5.72 -8.45
CA PRO A 7 -7.49 6.89 -7.74
C PRO A 7 -7.95 6.87 -6.26
N LEU A 8 -7.11 6.29 -5.41
CA LEU A 8 -7.35 6.17 -3.98
C LEU A 8 -6.06 6.43 -3.19
N GLY A 9 -6.15 7.34 -2.22
CA GLY A 9 -5.10 7.64 -1.25
C GLY A 9 -5.68 7.66 0.16
N ALA A 10 -4.83 7.44 1.16
CA ALA A 10 -5.20 7.48 2.56
C ALA A 10 -4.07 8.07 3.39
N VAL A 11 -4.44 8.77 4.46
CA VAL A 11 -3.54 9.19 5.54
C VAL A 11 -4.00 8.48 6.80
N ILE A 12 -3.09 7.78 7.46
CA ILE A 12 -3.33 7.07 8.72
C ILE A 12 -2.49 7.75 9.78
N THR A 13 -3.12 8.18 10.88
CA THR A 13 -2.45 8.88 11.99
C THR A 13 -3.17 8.60 13.31
N THR A 14 -2.60 9.08 14.42
CA THR A 14 -3.20 8.90 15.75
C THR A 14 -4.44 9.79 15.93
N PRO A 15 -5.37 9.43 16.85
CA PRO A 15 -6.54 10.26 17.13
C PRO A 15 -6.18 11.68 17.56
N GLU A 16 -5.13 11.84 18.37
CA GLU A 16 -4.60 13.13 18.82
C GLU A 16 -4.22 14.04 17.64
N ILE A 17 -3.49 13.50 16.66
CA ILE A 17 -3.08 14.25 15.46
C ILE A 17 -4.28 14.53 14.56
N ALA A 18 -5.17 13.54 14.37
CA ALA A 18 -6.36 13.69 13.53
C ALA A 18 -7.30 14.79 14.03
N GLN A 19 -7.34 15.04 15.34
CA GLN A 19 -8.20 16.06 15.93
C GLN A 19 -7.90 17.47 15.41
N VAL A 20 -6.66 17.77 15.03
CA VAL A 20 -6.29 19.05 14.40
C VAL A 20 -7.02 19.26 13.06
N LEU A 21 -7.29 18.18 12.32
CA LEU A 21 -8.02 18.20 11.05
C LEU A 21 -9.53 18.35 11.22
N THR A 22 -10.07 18.19 12.44
CA THR A 22 -11.48 18.51 12.72
C THR A 22 -11.68 20.01 12.97
N GLN A 23 -10.64 20.71 13.41
CA GLN A 23 -10.67 22.16 13.66
C GLN A 23 -10.52 22.97 12.37
N ARG A 24 -9.86 22.40 11.36
CA ARG A 24 -9.75 22.97 10.02
C ARG A 24 -10.63 22.12 9.11
N SER A 25 -11.70 22.65 8.53
CA SER A 25 -12.64 21.89 7.67
C SER A 25 -11.95 21.22 6.47
N TYR A 26 -11.28 20.09 6.71
CA TYR A 26 -10.58 19.32 5.71
C TYR A 26 -11.61 18.52 4.93
N PHE A 27 -11.68 18.78 3.63
CA PHE A 27 -12.68 18.19 2.76
C PHE A 27 -12.10 17.92 1.37
N ASN A 28 -12.66 16.94 0.68
CA ASN A 28 -12.35 16.63 -0.71
C ASN A 28 -13.64 16.24 -1.46
N THR A 29 -13.75 16.61 -2.73
CA THR A 29 -14.95 16.36 -3.54
C THR A 29 -15.11 14.88 -3.91
N PHE A 30 -13.99 14.18 -4.13
CA PHE A 30 -13.98 12.80 -4.66
C PHE A 30 -13.28 11.80 -3.74
N GLY A 31 -12.63 12.25 -2.67
CA GLY A 31 -11.90 11.35 -1.79
C GLY A 31 -12.86 10.47 -1.00
N GLY A 32 -12.46 9.20 -0.80
CA GLY A 32 -13.29 8.23 -0.09
C GLY A 32 -14.60 7.84 -0.79
N ASN A 33 -14.79 8.19 -2.07
CA ASN A 33 -16.03 7.83 -2.78
C ASN A 33 -16.28 6.31 -2.76
N PRO A 34 -17.54 5.84 -2.74
CA PRO A 34 -17.86 4.43 -2.52
C PRO A 34 -17.24 3.47 -3.53
N ALA A 35 -17.19 3.85 -4.80
CA ALA A 35 -16.61 3.01 -5.85
C ALA A 35 -15.11 2.80 -5.64
N CYS A 36 -14.37 3.88 -5.34
CA CYS A 36 -12.94 3.78 -5.09
C CYS A 36 -12.64 3.04 -3.78
N THR A 37 -13.42 3.27 -2.73
CA THR A 37 -13.28 2.58 -1.43
C THR A 37 -13.58 1.08 -1.56
N ALA A 38 -14.59 0.69 -2.33
CA ALA A 38 -14.88 -0.72 -2.61
C ALA A 38 -13.74 -1.40 -3.39
N GLY A 39 -13.18 -0.71 -4.38
CA GLY A 39 -11.99 -1.16 -5.09
C GLY A 39 -10.79 -1.36 -4.15
N GLY A 40 -10.51 -0.38 -3.28
CA GLY A 40 -9.44 -0.48 -2.30
C GLY A 40 -9.63 -1.63 -1.30
N LEU A 41 -10.86 -1.86 -0.84
CA LEU A 41 -11.16 -3.01 0.03
C LEU A 41 -10.93 -4.34 -0.68
N ALA A 42 -11.31 -4.45 -1.95
CA ALA A 42 -11.04 -5.66 -2.75
C ALA A 42 -9.53 -5.92 -2.91
N VAL A 43 -8.73 -4.87 -3.09
CA VAL A 43 -7.26 -4.96 -3.15
C VAL A 43 -6.69 -5.47 -1.84
N LEU A 44 -7.11 -4.92 -0.69
CA LEU A 44 -6.64 -5.38 0.62
C LEU A 44 -6.99 -6.85 0.86
N ARG A 45 -8.21 -7.28 0.49
CA ARG A 45 -8.62 -8.68 0.58
C ARG A 45 -7.79 -9.61 -0.29
N ALA A 46 -7.43 -9.19 -1.50
CA ALA A 46 -6.55 -9.97 -2.38
C ALA A 46 -5.15 -10.11 -1.78
N ILE A 47 -4.58 -9.02 -1.23
CA ILE A 47 -3.27 -9.05 -0.56
C ILE A 47 -3.25 -10.07 0.57
N GLU A 48 -4.29 -10.09 1.41
CA GLU A 48 -4.41 -11.03 2.52
C GLU A 48 -4.66 -12.47 2.05
N LYS A 49 -5.71 -12.68 1.24
CA LYS A 49 -6.15 -14.00 0.78
C LYS A 49 -5.06 -14.74 -0.01
N ASP A 50 -4.38 -14.03 -0.90
CA ASP A 50 -3.38 -14.62 -1.80
C ASP A 50 -1.97 -14.56 -1.18
N LYS A 51 -1.85 -14.13 0.09
CA LYS A 51 -0.60 -14.02 0.84
C LYS A 51 0.48 -13.25 0.07
N LEU A 52 0.10 -12.14 -0.56
CA LEU A 52 0.99 -11.42 -1.48
C LEU A 52 2.21 -10.81 -0.77
N GLN A 53 2.10 -10.49 0.52
CA GLN A 53 3.25 -10.04 1.32
C GLN A 53 4.30 -11.14 1.50
N GLU A 54 3.86 -12.37 1.80
CA GLU A 54 4.75 -13.52 1.91
C GLU A 54 5.41 -13.83 0.56
N ASN A 55 4.61 -13.85 -0.51
CA ASN A 55 5.15 -14.05 -1.86
C ASN A 55 6.21 -12.98 -2.19
N ALA A 56 5.93 -11.70 -1.92
CA ALA A 56 6.87 -10.61 -2.13
C ALA A 56 8.18 -10.80 -1.34
N HIS A 57 8.08 -11.29 -0.09
CA HIS A 57 9.26 -11.63 0.71
C HIS A 57 10.10 -12.74 0.07
N VAL A 58 9.45 -13.84 -0.36
CA VAL A 58 10.12 -14.97 -1.01
C VAL A 58 10.80 -14.56 -2.32
N VAL A 59 10.05 -13.95 -3.25
CA VAL A 59 10.61 -13.61 -4.58
C VAL A 59 11.62 -12.47 -4.49
N GLY A 60 11.40 -11.51 -3.58
CA GLY A 60 12.32 -10.40 -3.35
C GLY A 60 13.65 -10.87 -2.77
N SER A 61 13.60 -11.78 -1.80
CA SER A 61 14.81 -12.38 -1.20
C SER A 61 15.62 -13.15 -2.23
N TYR A 62 14.95 -13.99 -3.04
CA TYR A 62 15.59 -14.70 -4.14
C TYR A 62 16.28 -13.75 -5.13
N LEU A 63 15.60 -12.68 -5.56
CA LEU A 63 16.17 -11.72 -6.49
C LEU A 63 17.42 -11.04 -5.92
N ILE A 64 17.35 -10.58 -4.66
CA ILE A 64 18.48 -9.93 -3.99
C ILE A 64 19.68 -10.88 -3.87
N GLU A 65 19.44 -12.13 -3.47
CA GLU A 65 20.50 -13.15 -3.37
C GLU A 65 21.21 -13.34 -4.71
N ARG A 66 20.44 -13.49 -5.80
CA ARG A 66 21.01 -13.69 -7.14
C ARG A 66 21.77 -12.47 -7.64
N LEU A 67 21.31 -11.26 -7.33
CA LEU A 67 22.03 -10.03 -7.68
C LEU A 67 23.35 -9.91 -6.92
N LYS A 68 23.38 -10.28 -5.63
CA LYS A 68 24.62 -10.31 -4.84
C LYS A 68 25.62 -11.33 -5.39
N SER A 69 25.19 -12.55 -5.68
CA SER A 69 26.09 -13.54 -6.31
C SER A 69 26.63 -13.08 -7.66
N LEU A 70 25.87 -12.27 -8.40
CA LEU A 70 26.33 -11.69 -9.66
C LEU A 70 27.39 -10.60 -9.42
N GLN A 71 27.18 -9.76 -8.40
CA GLN A 71 28.15 -8.77 -7.96
C GLN A 71 29.47 -9.45 -7.54
N ASP A 72 29.41 -10.45 -6.66
CA ASP A 72 30.59 -11.19 -6.18
C ASP A 72 31.38 -11.88 -7.31
N LYS A 73 30.72 -12.18 -8.44
CA LYS A 73 31.36 -12.81 -9.61
C LYS A 73 32.18 -11.81 -10.44
N TYR A 74 31.85 -10.53 -10.39
CA TYR A 74 32.45 -9.48 -11.22
C TYR A 74 33.15 -8.37 -10.42
N GLU A 75 33.22 -8.49 -9.09
CA GLU A 75 34.20 -7.82 -8.23
C GLU A 75 35.50 -8.64 -8.14
#